data_AF-A0A5N6PQN7-F1
#
_entry.id   AF-A0A5N6PQN7-F1
#
_cell.length_a   1.000
_cell.length_b   1.000
_cell.length_c   1.000
_cell.angle_alpha   90.00
_cell.angle_beta   90.00
_cell.angle_gamma   90.00
#
_symmetry.space_group_name_H-M   'P 1'
#
loop_
_entity.id
_entity.type
_entity.pdbx_description
1 polymer ?
#
loop_
_entity_poly.entity_id
_entity_poly.type
_entity_poly.pdbx_seq_one_letter_code
_entity_poly.pdbx_strand_id
1 'polypeptide(L)'
;MTTMEEGVAKRLWVRSQSESISSLYTPFVISLASGNLKLDTFRHYIAQDVHFLKCFAQAYEFAEEYADDDDAKVSISELRQSVLQELDMHASFCQEWGFDVSKETLPNSSTIKYTKFLLETASGKIEGLKSPENITTYFEKTKLAAYTICAMVPCMRLYAFIGKELQSVVDINGICHSYKRWIENYSCEAFQAAALQTEILLDKLSVTLKGEDLDFMQKLYNQAMRLEMEFFLAQPIDQQTVVPLSKEHNRVTIFTDFDLTCTVVDSCSVFADIAMAASPNSFLVQSESESQITKMPLTKLRNTWEALVKQYAEEYEHLMQSMLVNQKAVKFDYEGLWKALEQLSEFEKRANERVIESKILKGLNLNDIKRAGQHLVLQDGCMGFFQSVIKQQNLNASIHAVSYCWCGDLIRSAFSSGGIHNMQLHANEFIYDGLLSTGEIMKTVESPLDKLQVFNNIVKEHERCDQTNIAIYIGDSIGDLLCLVEADIGIVIGSSSSLRKIGAHFGVSFMPLWLGLVMKQREHTEGNGFCWNRRSGIVYTVSSWAEIHSLIVGS
;
A
#
# COMPACT_ATOMS: atom_id res chain seq x y z
N MET A 1 15.95 5.42 -28.48
CA MET A 1 16.17 6.18 -27.24
C MET A 1 16.73 5.21 -26.23
N THR A 2 18.04 5.27 -26.00
CA THR A 2 18.76 4.52 -24.98
C THR A 2 18.16 4.87 -23.62
N THR A 3 17.70 3.86 -22.88
CA THR A 3 17.34 3.98 -21.47
C THR A 3 18.53 4.60 -20.74
N MET A 4 18.42 5.85 -20.32
CA MET A 4 19.32 6.40 -19.30
C MET A 4 19.26 5.43 -18.11
N GLU A 5 20.40 4.89 -17.69
CA GLU A 5 20.48 4.16 -16.42
C GLU A 5 19.85 5.05 -15.35
N GLU A 6 18.78 4.59 -14.70
CA GLU A 6 18.09 5.37 -13.68
C GLU A 6 19.07 5.72 -12.56
N GLY A 7 19.14 7.00 -12.14
CA GLY A 7 20.05 7.46 -11.08
C GLY A 7 19.89 6.73 -9.75
N VAL A 8 20.95 6.74 -8.92
CA VAL A 8 20.97 6.12 -7.58
C VAL A 8 19.84 6.68 -6.72
N ALA A 9 19.63 8.00 -6.74
CA ALA A 9 18.59 8.67 -5.98
C ALA A 9 17.19 8.12 -6.30
N LYS A 10 16.85 8.02 -7.59
CA LYS A 10 15.55 7.50 -8.05
C LYS A 10 15.33 6.06 -7.60
N ARG A 11 16.34 5.20 -7.72
CA ARG A 11 16.24 3.78 -7.29
C ARG A 11 16.02 3.65 -5.78
N LEU A 12 16.69 4.48 -4.98
CA LEU A 12 16.51 4.50 -3.53
C LEU A 12 15.11 4.99 -3.12
N TRP A 13 14.60 6.03 -3.78
CA TRP A 13 13.24 6.53 -3.57
C TRP A 13 12.18 5.49 -3.90
N VAL A 14 12.28 4.82 -5.06
CA VAL A 14 11.34 3.75 -5.46
C VAL A 14 11.32 2.61 -4.43
N ARG A 15 12.49 2.25 -3.87
CA ARG A 15 12.59 1.22 -2.82
C ARG A 15 11.98 1.63 -1.48
N SER A 16 11.82 2.94 -1.25
CA SER A 16 11.25 3.50 -0.02
C SER A 16 9.81 4.00 -0.22
N GLN A 17 9.15 3.55 -1.29
CA GLN A 17 7.81 4.01 -1.66
C GLN A 17 6.76 3.63 -0.60
N SER A 18 6.92 2.49 0.05
CA SER A 18 6.01 2.05 1.11
C SER A 18 6.05 3.02 2.30
N GLU A 19 7.25 3.40 2.74
CA GLU A 19 7.48 4.34 3.84
C GLU A 19 6.99 5.75 3.49
N SER A 20 7.26 6.23 2.27
CA SER A 20 6.78 7.55 1.86
C SER A 20 5.26 7.61 1.79
N ILE A 21 4.59 6.59 1.26
CA ILE A 21 3.13 6.48 1.31
C ILE A 21 2.65 6.44 2.77
N SER A 22 3.26 5.60 3.61
CA SER A 22 2.85 5.43 5.02
C SER A 22 2.99 6.73 5.83
N SER A 23 3.91 7.63 5.47
CA SER A 23 4.06 8.95 6.10
C SER A 23 2.80 9.80 6.03
N LEU A 24 2.06 9.72 4.91
CA LEU A 24 0.81 10.47 4.68
C LEU A 24 -0.31 10.06 5.62
N TYR A 25 -0.24 8.83 6.12
CA TYR A 25 -1.23 8.20 6.99
C TYR A 25 -0.83 8.24 8.47
N THR A 26 0.25 8.96 8.81
CA THR A 26 0.55 9.20 10.23
C THR A 26 -0.54 10.08 10.86
N PRO A 27 -0.88 9.89 12.15
CA PRO A 27 -1.85 10.73 12.84
C PRO A 27 -1.54 12.23 12.74
N PHE A 28 -0.25 12.58 12.77
CA PHE A 28 0.23 13.95 12.60
C PHE A 28 -0.10 14.50 11.20
N VAL A 29 0.30 13.81 10.12
CA VAL A 29 0.12 14.30 8.75
C VAL A 29 -1.35 14.34 8.35
N ILE A 30 -2.16 13.35 8.73
CA ILE A 30 -3.62 13.38 8.49
C ILE A 30 -4.27 14.56 9.20
N SER A 31 -3.93 14.80 10.47
CA SER A 31 -4.46 15.94 11.23
C SER A 31 -4.02 17.27 10.62
N LEU A 32 -2.75 17.37 10.19
CA LEU A 32 -2.21 18.55 9.52
C LEU A 32 -2.94 18.83 8.20
N ALA A 33 -3.09 17.81 7.35
CA ALA A 33 -3.77 17.89 6.05
C ALA A 33 -5.26 18.21 6.18
N SER A 34 -5.90 17.78 7.28
CA SER A 34 -7.30 18.10 7.55
C SER A 34 -7.51 19.55 8.00
N GLY A 35 -6.46 20.22 8.48
CA GLY A 35 -6.50 21.58 9.01
C GLY A 35 -6.95 21.68 10.48
N ASN A 36 -7.18 20.54 11.15
CA ASN A 36 -7.65 20.48 12.54
C ASN A 36 -6.61 19.99 13.55
N LEU A 37 -5.34 19.83 13.14
CA LEU A 37 -4.26 19.60 14.09
C LEU A 37 -4.30 20.68 15.19
N LYS A 38 -4.09 20.29 16.44
CA LYS A 38 -3.95 21.25 17.53
C LYS A 38 -2.69 22.09 17.35
N LEU A 39 -2.83 23.39 17.58
CA LEU A 39 -1.75 24.35 17.39
C LEU A 39 -0.52 24.04 18.27
N ASP A 40 -0.73 23.54 19.48
CA ASP A 40 0.39 23.20 20.40
C ASP A 40 1.21 22.01 19.89
N THR A 41 0.57 21.02 19.25
CA THR A 41 1.29 19.94 18.56
C THR A 41 2.11 20.48 17.40
N PHE A 42 1.53 21.36 16.58
CA PHE A 42 2.24 21.99 15.47
C PHE A 42 3.43 22.82 15.95
N ARG A 43 3.27 23.59 17.02
CA ARG A 43 4.36 24.34 17.66
C ARG A 43 5.48 23.43 18.16
N HIS A 44 5.13 22.31 18.80
CA HIS A 44 6.11 21.32 19.24
C HIS A 44 6.89 20.75 18.06
N TYR A 45 6.20 20.40 16.98
CA TYR A 45 6.81 19.91 15.74
C TYR A 45 7.81 20.91 15.16
N ILE A 46 7.42 22.17 14.97
CA ILE A 46 8.33 23.23 14.50
C ILE A 46 9.51 23.41 15.46
N ALA A 47 9.29 23.28 16.77
CA ALA A 47 10.36 23.37 17.76
C ALA A 47 11.40 22.24 17.62
N GLN A 48 10.96 21.01 17.36
CA GLN A 48 11.85 19.88 17.08
C GLN A 48 12.57 20.07 15.74
N ASP A 49 11.88 20.60 14.73
CA ASP A 49 12.42 20.82 13.40
C ASP A 49 13.54 21.88 13.39
N VAL A 50 13.44 22.93 14.21
CA VAL A 50 14.53 23.91 14.40
C VAL A 50 15.82 23.25 14.93
N HIS A 51 15.73 22.26 15.84
CA HIS A 51 16.91 21.52 16.29
C HIS A 51 17.48 20.63 15.19
N PHE A 52 16.60 20.01 14.40
CA PHE A 52 16.98 19.18 13.26
C PHE A 52 17.68 20.00 12.17
N LEU A 53 17.09 21.10 11.70
CA LEU A 53 17.62 21.94 10.63
C LEU A 53 18.98 22.57 10.97
N LYS A 54 19.27 22.86 12.24
CA LYS A 54 20.62 23.27 12.69
C LYS A 54 21.67 22.20 12.40
N CYS A 55 21.35 20.94 12.69
CA CYS A 55 22.23 19.80 12.40
C CYS A 55 22.26 19.51 10.90
N PHE A 56 21.16 19.72 10.18
CA PHE A 56 21.07 19.57 8.74
C PHE A 56 21.97 20.56 8.00
N ALA A 57 21.99 21.83 8.42
CA ALA A 57 22.91 22.84 7.89
C ALA A 57 24.39 22.50 8.18
N GLN A 58 24.70 21.93 9.35
CA GLN A 58 26.04 21.43 9.68
C GLN A 58 26.43 20.22 8.84
N ALA A 59 25.49 19.32 8.53
CA ALA A 59 25.76 18.19 7.66
C ALA A 59 26.12 18.62 6.23
N TYR A 60 25.45 19.66 5.69
CA TYR A 60 25.88 20.26 4.42
C TYR A 60 27.27 20.89 4.51
N GLU A 61 27.62 21.55 5.61
CA GLU A 61 28.97 22.10 5.81
C GLU A 61 30.05 21.02 5.75
N PHE A 62 29.84 19.87 6.40
CA PHE A 62 30.73 18.71 6.27
C PHE A 62 30.75 18.17 4.83
N ALA A 63 29.60 18.04 4.18
CA ALA A 63 29.53 17.56 2.81
C ALA A 63 30.30 18.48 1.84
N GLU A 64 30.23 19.80 2.05
CA GLU A 64 30.97 20.81 1.29
C GLU A 64 32.49 20.69 1.51
N GLU A 65 32.92 20.50 2.77
CA GLU A 65 34.33 20.30 3.11
C GLU A 65 34.93 19.04 2.46
N TYR A 66 34.13 17.97 2.36
CA TYR A 66 34.55 16.68 1.81
C TYR A 66 34.27 16.51 0.31
N ALA A 67 33.52 17.41 -0.33
CA ALA A 67 33.38 17.40 -1.77
C ALA A 67 34.71 17.81 -2.44
N ASP A 68 35.12 17.09 -3.47
CA ASP A 68 36.32 17.45 -4.25
C ASP A 68 36.00 18.41 -5.40
N ASP A 69 34.86 18.18 -6.06
CA ASP A 69 34.38 18.91 -7.24
C ASP A 69 33.78 20.29 -6.87
N ASP A 70 34.28 21.37 -7.48
CA ASP A 70 33.88 22.74 -7.16
C ASP A 70 32.41 23.02 -7.50
N ASP A 71 31.88 22.46 -8.59
CA ASP A 71 30.47 22.57 -8.94
C ASP A 71 29.57 21.89 -7.88
N ALA A 72 30.02 20.76 -7.32
CA ALA A 72 29.33 20.08 -6.22
C ALA A 72 29.37 20.93 -4.95
N LYS A 73 30.50 21.58 -4.61
CA LYS A 73 30.58 22.51 -3.47
C LYS A 73 29.62 23.68 -3.61
N VAL A 74 29.56 24.30 -4.79
CA VAL A 74 28.61 25.39 -5.06
C VAL A 74 27.17 24.91 -4.84
N SER A 75 26.82 23.75 -5.40
CA SER A 75 25.48 23.16 -5.23
C SER A 75 25.15 22.88 -3.75
N ILE A 76 26.11 22.36 -2.98
CA ILE A 76 25.94 22.11 -1.54
C ILE A 76 25.76 23.43 -0.77
N SER A 77 26.53 24.45 -1.11
CA SER A 77 26.46 25.77 -0.47
C SER A 77 25.10 26.45 -0.70
N GLU A 78 24.55 26.34 -1.92
CA GLU A 78 23.21 26.84 -2.25
C GLU A 78 22.10 26.12 -1.48
N LEU A 79 22.19 24.79 -1.36
CA LEU A 79 21.26 23.98 -0.57
C LEU A 79 21.35 24.33 0.92
N ARG A 80 22.56 24.47 1.46
CA ARG A 80 22.80 24.92 2.83
C ARG A 80 22.19 26.30 3.09
N GLN A 81 22.35 27.24 2.15
CA GLN A 81 21.78 28.58 2.28
C GLN A 81 20.25 28.55 2.30
N SER A 82 19.63 27.66 1.53
CA SER A 82 18.17 27.47 1.52
C SER A 82 17.65 26.98 2.88
N VAL A 83 18.38 26.05 3.52
CA VAL A 83 18.06 25.57 4.89
C VAL A 83 18.20 26.68 5.93
N LEU A 84 19.22 27.53 5.81
CA LEU A 84 19.40 28.68 6.71
C LEU A 84 18.24 29.69 6.57
N GLN A 85 17.74 29.91 5.36
CA GLN A 85 16.55 30.73 5.13
C GLN A 85 15.29 30.11 5.72
N GLU A 86 15.15 28.78 5.67
CA GLU A 86 14.06 28.06 6.31
C GLU A 86 14.11 28.17 7.84
N LEU A 87 15.29 28.07 8.44
CA LEU A 87 15.50 28.33 9.87
C LEU A 87 15.07 29.74 10.29
N ASP A 88 15.41 30.75 9.48
CA ASP A 88 14.98 32.14 9.73
C ASP A 88 13.45 32.28 9.62
N MET A 89 12.83 31.56 8.68
CA MET A 89 11.38 31.52 8.51
C MET A 89 10.69 30.85 9.71
N HIS A 90 11.19 29.71 10.19
CA HIS A 90 10.68 29.09 11.43
C HIS A 90 10.85 30.00 12.64
N ALA A 91 11.99 30.70 12.75
CA ALA A 91 12.21 31.68 13.81
C ALA A 91 11.17 32.81 13.74
N SER A 92 10.76 33.25 12.54
CA SER A 92 9.70 34.24 12.38
C SER A 92 8.33 33.74 12.88
N PHE A 93 7.96 32.48 12.60
CA PHE A 93 6.73 31.88 13.15
C PHE A 93 6.76 31.81 14.68
N CYS A 94 7.89 31.43 15.25
CA CYS A 94 8.06 31.34 16.70
C CYS A 94 7.88 32.71 17.37
N GLN A 95 8.43 33.77 16.76
CA GLN A 95 8.25 35.15 17.23
C GLN A 95 6.79 35.60 17.14
N GLU A 96 6.09 35.32 16.03
CA GLU A 96 4.66 35.62 15.88
C GLU A 96 3.80 34.93 16.95
N TRP A 97 4.20 33.74 17.40
CA TRP A 97 3.52 33.00 18.47
C TRP A 97 3.94 33.42 19.88
N GLY A 98 4.91 34.32 20.03
CA GLY A 98 5.43 34.76 21.32
C GLY A 98 6.27 33.70 22.05
N PHE A 99 6.92 32.78 21.32
CA PHE A 99 7.66 31.63 21.86
C PHE A 99 9.13 31.64 21.41
N ASP A 100 10.08 31.42 22.33
CA ASP A 100 11.50 31.19 21.99
C ASP A 100 11.80 29.68 22.00
N VAL A 101 11.65 29.06 20.83
CA VAL A 101 11.85 27.62 20.61
C VAL A 101 13.19 27.11 21.11
N SER A 102 14.25 27.91 21.01
CA SER A 102 15.61 27.48 21.35
C SER A 102 15.85 27.30 22.84
N LYS A 103 15.01 27.90 23.70
CA LYS A 103 15.14 27.87 25.15
C LYS A 103 14.09 27.01 25.85
N GLU A 104 12.93 26.81 25.23
CA GLU A 104 11.77 26.26 25.93
C GLU A 104 11.45 24.80 25.56
N THR A 105 11.97 24.26 24.45
CA THR A 105 11.72 22.88 24.04
C THR A 105 13.02 22.09 23.87
N LEU A 106 13.23 21.08 24.71
CA LEU A 106 14.33 20.12 24.56
C LEU A 106 14.05 19.16 23.38
N PRO A 107 15.08 18.73 22.64
CA PRO A 107 14.91 17.77 21.58
C PRO A 107 14.43 16.42 22.15
N ASN A 108 13.40 15.84 21.54
CA ASN A 108 12.87 14.55 21.97
C ASN A 108 13.79 13.40 21.51
N SER A 109 13.51 12.16 21.95
CA SER A 109 14.36 11.02 21.63
C SER A 109 14.50 10.75 20.13
N SER A 110 13.45 10.97 19.33
CA SER A 110 13.50 10.75 17.88
C SER A 110 14.38 11.81 17.21
N THR A 111 14.21 13.08 17.58
CA THR A 111 15.04 14.18 17.08
C THR A 111 16.51 14.01 17.45
N ILE A 112 16.81 13.57 18.67
CA ILE A 112 18.20 13.26 19.10
C ILE A 112 18.78 12.12 18.26
N LYS A 113 18.03 11.02 18.08
CA LYS A 113 18.50 9.89 17.26
C LYS A 113 18.79 10.32 15.84
N TYR A 114 17.91 11.12 15.24
CA TYR A 114 18.06 11.54 13.84
C TYR A 114 19.24 12.49 13.67
N THR A 115 19.31 13.54 14.48
CA THR A 115 20.44 14.48 14.44
C THR A 115 21.78 13.80 14.71
N LYS A 116 21.83 12.86 15.66
CA LYS A 116 23.01 12.03 15.91
C LYS A 116 23.41 11.20 14.69
N PHE A 117 22.47 10.45 14.11
CA PHE A 117 22.73 9.65 12.91
C PHE A 117 23.28 10.49 11.76
N LEU A 118 22.68 11.65 11.52
CA LEU A 118 23.10 12.54 10.44
C LEU A 118 24.50 13.10 10.69
N LEU A 119 24.79 13.59 11.89
CA LEU A 119 26.09 14.16 12.23
C LEU A 119 27.20 13.09 12.31
N GLU A 120 26.91 11.89 12.80
CA GLU A 120 27.85 10.77 12.76
C GLU A 120 28.15 10.36 11.32
N THR A 121 27.15 10.34 10.44
CA THR A 121 27.33 10.09 9.01
C THR A 121 28.19 11.18 8.38
N ALA A 122 27.85 12.45 8.60
CA ALA A 122 28.53 13.60 8.03
C ALA A 122 29.98 13.73 8.48
N SER A 123 30.26 13.42 9.75
CA SER A 123 31.60 13.46 10.32
C SER A 123 32.41 12.18 10.11
N GLY A 124 31.89 11.19 9.37
CA GLY A 124 32.59 9.93 9.07
C GLY A 124 32.76 8.98 10.27
N LYS A 125 31.95 9.14 11.33
CA LYS A 125 31.96 8.32 12.56
C LYS A 125 31.00 7.13 12.48
N ILE A 126 30.83 6.55 11.31
CA ILE A 126 29.94 5.41 11.07
C ILE A 126 30.76 4.14 10.83
N GLU A 127 30.26 3.00 11.34
CA GLU A 127 30.91 1.70 11.17
C GLU A 127 31.08 1.36 9.68
N GLY A 128 32.28 0.91 9.31
CA GLY A 128 32.63 0.55 7.93
C GLY A 128 33.42 1.61 7.16
N LEU A 129 33.57 2.83 7.68
CA LEU A 129 34.55 3.80 7.18
C LEU A 129 35.81 3.83 8.06
N LYS A 130 36.94 4.20 7.44
CA LYS A 130 38.14 4.57 8.19
C LYS A 130 37.83 5.82 9.00
N SER A 131 38.38 5.89 10.22
CA SER A 131 38.26 7.09 11.07
C SER A 131 38.58 8.36 10.28
N PRO A 132 37.93 9.50 10.56
CA PRO A 132 38.14 10.75 9.82
C PRO A 132 39.62 11.18 9.75
N GLU A 133 40.38 10.87 10.79
CA GLU A 133 41.82 11.09 10.91
C GLU A 133 42.66 10.29 9.89
N ASN A 134 42.08 9.25 9.28
CA ASN A 134 42.70 8.35 8.30
C ASN A 134 42.17 8.55 6.87
N ILE A 135 41.26 9.51 6.64
CA ILE A 135 40.79 9.89 5.31
C ILE A 135 41.89 10.73 4.66
N THR A 136 42.60 10.16 3.70
CA THR A 136 43.79 10.80 3.11
C THR A 136 43.65 11.05 1.61
N THR A 137 42.66 10.44 0.97
CA THR A 137 42.48 10.52 -0.49
C THR A 137 41.25 11.35 -0.86
N TYR A 138 41.32 12.03 -2.01
CA TYR A 138 40.17 12.75 -2.58
C TYR A 138 38.98 11.84 -2.84
N PHE A 139 39.22 10.58 -3.23
CA PHE A 139 38.17 9.59 -3.41
C PHE A 139 37.43 9.28 -2.11
N GLU A 140 38.13 9.06 -1.00
CA GLU A 140 37.51 8.82 0.31
C GLU A 140 36.72 10.03 0.81
N LYS A 141 37.18 11.26 0.52
CA LYS A 141 36.44 12.49 0.83
C LYS A 141 35.14 12.58 0.02
N THR A 142 35.20 12.44 -1.30
CA THR A 142 34.01 12.47 -2.16
C THR A 142 33.01 11.36 -1.80
N LYS A 143 33.51 10.18 -1.41
CA LYS A 143 32.68 9.08 -0.89
C LYS A 143 31.93 9.48 0.38
N LEU A 144 32.59 10.16 1.31
CA LEU A 144 31.94 10.66 2.53
C LEU A 144 30.88 11.73 2.21
N ALA A 145 31.19 12.67 1.31
CA ALA A 145 30.20 13.64 0.83
C ALA A 145 28.98 12.94 0.20
N ALA A 146 29.19 11.92 -0.64
CA ALA A 146 28.10 11.13 -1.22
C ALA A 146 27.24 10.44 -0.17
N TYR A 147 27.84 9.87 0.88
CA TYR A 147 27.12 9.23 1.99
C TYR A 147 26.32 10.23 2.83
N THR A 148 26.88 11.40 3.11
CA THR A 148 26.18 12.50 3.79
C THR A 148 24.96 12.94 2.99
N ILE A 149 25.14 13.25 1.70
CA ILE A 149 24.01 13.63 0.82
C ILE A 149 22.99 12.49 0.72
N CYS A 150 23.43 11.23 0.66
CA CYS A 150 22.52 10.07 0.65
C CYS A 150 21.62 10.02 1.90
N ALA A 151 22.16 10.32 3.08
CA ALA A 151 21.40 10.39 4.32
C ALA A 151 20.46 11.62 4.41
N MET A 152 20.71 12.66 3.61
CA MET A 152 19.93 13.90 3.59
C MET A 152 18.81 13.91 2.54
N VAL A 153 18.99 13.20 1.40
CA VAL A 153 17.98 13.13 0.33
C VAL A 153 16.58 12.72 0.82
N PRO A 154 16.42 11.71 1.70
CA PRO A 154 15.11 11.33 2.25
C PRO A 154 14.30 12.48 2.80
N CYS A 155 14.89 13.36 3.60
CA CYS A 155 14.23 14.55 4.16
C CYS A 155 13.70 15.46 3.05
N MET A 156 14.59 15.90 2.15
CA MET A 156 14.22 16.81 1.06
C MET A 156 13.14 16.22 0.16
N ARG A 157 13.29 14.95 -0.21
CA ARG A 157 12.39 14.27 -1.13
C ARG A 157 11.03 13.97 -0.49
N LEU A 158 11.01 13.54 0.77
CA LEU A 158 9.78 13.20 1.49
C LEU A 158 8.92 14.45 1.75
N TYR A 159 9.53 15.55 2.20
CA TYR A 159 8.79 16.80 2.40
C TYR A 159 8.26 17.39 1.08
N ALA A 160 9.02 17.27 0.00
CA ALA A 160 8.55 17.64 -1.33
C ALA A 160 7.34 16.80 -1.76
N PHE A 161 7.36 15.48 -1.48
CA PHE A 161 6.25 14.58 -1.74
C PHE A 161 5.02 14.93 -0.89
N ILE A 162 5.16 15.02 0.43
CA ILE A 162 4.07 15.36 1.36
C ILE A 162 3.46 16.72 0.99
N GLY A 163 4.29 17.75 0.74
CA GLY A 163 3.81 19.07 0.35
C GLY A 163 2.94 19.04 -0.90
N LYS A 164 3.32 18.27 -1.93
CA LYS A 164 2.51 18.10 -3.15
C LYS A 164 1.18 17.41 -2.90
N GLU A 165 1.17 16.34 -2.11
CA GLU A 165 -0.07 15.62 -1.76
C GLU A 165 -1.03 16.54 -0.97
N LEU A 166 -0.51 17.25 0.03
CA LEU A 166 -1.29 18.16 0.87
C LEU A 166 -1.83 19.37 0.12
N GLN A 167 -1.17 19.84 -0.94
CA GLN A 167 -1.65 20.97 -1.74
C GLN A 167 -3.06 20.74 -2.29
N SER A 168 -3.41 19.48 -2.60
CA SER A 168 -4.73 19.12 -3.13
C SER A 168 -5.88 19.35 -2.13
N VAL A 169 -5.58 19.46 -0.83
CA VAL A 169 -6.59 19.56 0.24
C VAL A 169 -6.67 20.93 0.93
N VAL A 170 -5.78 21.86 0.58
CA VAL A 170 -5.69 23.21 1.17
C VAL A 170 -6.94 24.04 0.92
N ASP A 171 -7.46 24.06 -0.31
CA ASP A 171 -8.57 24.95 -0.70
C ASP A 171 -9.92 24.22 -0.85
N ILE A 172 -10.03 23.00 -0.31
CA ILE A 172 -11.30 22.24 -0.33
C ILE A 172 -12.36 23.01 0.47
N ASN A 173 -13.48 23.31 -0.18
CA ASN A 173 -14.68 23.97 0.37
C ASN A 173 -14.53 25.47 0.72
N GLY A 174 -13.50 26.16 0.23
CA GLY A 174 -13.37 27.62 0.40
C GLY A 174 -13.11 28.09 1.83
N ILE A 175 -12.78 27.18 2.75
CA ILE A 175 -12.36 27.48 4.12
C ILE A 175 -10.83 27.68 4.11
N CYS A 176 -10.35 28.76 4.75
CA CYS A 176 -8.92 29.00 4.87
C CYS A 176 -8.26 27.94 5.75
N HIS A 177 -7.31 27.20 5.19
CA HIS A 177 -6.58 26.14 5.89
C HIS A 177 -5.59 26.72 6.91
N SER A 178 -5.68 26.32 8.18
CA SER A 178 -4.85 26.81 9.29
C SER A 178 -3.34 26.71 9.02
N TYR A 179 -2.92 25.72 8.23
CA TYR A 179 -1.52 25.44 7.90
C TYR A 179 -1.14 25.73 6.44
N LYS A 180 -1.95 26.54 5.73
CA LYS A 180 -1.77 26.84 4.30
C LYS A 180 -0.34 27.27 3.95
N ARG A 181 0.22 28.22 4.70
CA ARG A 181 1.58 28.75 4.46
C ARG A 181 2.65 27.67 4.55
N TRP A 182 2.54 26.74 5.53
CA TRP A 182 3.48 25.62 5.66
C TRP A 182 3.38 24.69 4.45
N ILE A 183 2.15 24.33 4.04
CA ILE A 183 1.92 23.44 2.90
C ILE A 183 2.45 24.06 1.60
N GLU A 184 2.14 25.34 1.36
CA GLU A 184 2.59 26.08 0.18
C GLU A 184 4.12 26.18 0.11
N ASN A 185 4.81 26.29 1.25
CA ASN A 185 6.28 26.32 1.27
C ASN A 185 6.89 25.02 0.72
N TYR A 186 6.40 23.85 1.13
CA TYR A 186 6.95 22.56 0.66
C TYR A 186 6.39 22.14 -0.71
N SER A 187 5.22 22.63 -1.11
CA SER A 187 4.61 22.35 -2.41
C SER A 187 5.10 23.27 -3.54
N CYS A 188 5.74 24.41 -3.21
CA CYS A 188 6.19 25.41 -4.18
C CYS A 188 7.29 24.90 -5.10
N GLU A 189 7.39 25.48 -6.30
CA GLU A 189 8.38 25.09 -7.31
C GLU A 189 9.83 25.22 -6.81
N ALA A 190 10.13 26.21 -5.96
CA ALA A 190 11.47 26.40 -5.41
C ALA A 190 11.92 25.24 -4.51
N PHE A 191 11.05 24.78 -3.59
CA PHE A 191 11.37 23.64 -2.73
C PHE A 191 11.49 22.34 -3.54
N GLN A 192 10.62 22.14 -4.53
CA GLN A 192 10.68 20.98 -5.42
C GLN A 192 11.97 20.96 -6.25
N ALA A 193 12.43 22.12 -6.71
CA ALA A 193 13.69 22.26 -7.41
C ALA A 193 14.89 21.96 -6.48
N ALA A 194 14.86 22.40 -5.23
CA ALA A 194 15.91 22.09 -4.24
C ALA A 194 15.97 20.59 -3.90
N ALA A 195 14.82 19.92 -3.77
CA ALA A 195 14.76 18.47 -3.59
C ALA A 195 15.37 17.73 -4.80
N LEU A 196 15.01 18.13 -6.02
CA LEU A 196 15.58 17.56 -7.24
C LEU A 196 17.09 17.84 -7.37
N GLN A 197 17.54 19.05 -7.01
CA GLN A 197 18.97 19.39 -7.00
C GLN A 197 19.75 18.49 -6.03
N THR A 198 19.17 18.17 -4.87
CA THR A 198 19.78 17.24 -3.89
C THR A 198 19.88 15.83 -4.46
N GLU A 199 18.87 15.35 -5.21
CA GLU A 199 18.91 14.05 -5.89
C GLU A 199 19.96 14.01 -7.01
N ILE A 200 20.03 15.06 -7.84
CA ILE A 200 21.04 15.19 -8.91
C ILE A 200 22.46 15.23 -8.32
N LEU A 201 22.64 15.94 -7.20
CA LEU A 201 23.90 15.99 -6.49
C LEU A 201 24.32 14.60 -5.98
N LEU A 202 23.38 13.84 -5.42
CA LEU A 202 23.64 12.45 -5.01
C LEU A 202 24.09 11.58 -6.18
N ASP A 203 23.40 11.68 -7.32
CA ASP A 203 23.76 10.93 -8.52
C ASP A 203 25.16 11.32 -9.03
N LYS A 204 25.49 12.61 -9.02
CA LYS A 204 26.82 13.11 -9.41
C LYS A 204 27.93 12.59 -8.49
N LEU A 205 27.73 12.65 -7.18
CA LEU A 205 28.73 12.22 -6.19
C LEU A 205 28.91 10.68 -6.16
N SER A 206 27.92 9.92 -6.64
CA SER A 206 27.92 8.46 -6.61
C SER A 206 28.37 7.78 -7.91
N VAL A 207 28.73 8.52 -8.97
CA VAL A 207 29.14 7.97 -10.28
C VAL A 207 30.25 6.92 -10.18
N THR A 208 31.20 7.11 -9.27
CA THR A 208 32.35 6.22 -9.10
C THR A 208 32.12 5.10 -8.08
N LEU A 209 31.02 5.15 -7.33
CA LEU A 209 30.69 4.21 -6.26
C LEU A 209 30.00 2.96 -6.82
N LYS A 210 30.42 1.78 -6.34
CA LYS A 210 29.94 0.49 -6.84
C LYS A 210 29.88 -0.56 -5.74
N GLY A 211 29.12 -1.63 -5.97
CA GLY A 211 29.07 -2.79 -5.07
C GLY A 211 28.69 -2.41 -3.65
N GLU A 212 29.56 -2.74 -2.69
CA GLU A 212 29.35 -2.49 -1.26
C GLU A 212 29.01 -1.03 -0.93
N ASP A 213 29.49 -0.08 -1.72
CA ASP A 213 29.20 1.34 -1.50
C ASP A 213 27.73 1.67 -1.73
N LEU A 214 27.12 1.08 -2.77
CA LEU A 214 25.71 1.28 -3.10
C LEU A 214 24.80 0.58 -2.07
N ASP A 215 25.21 -0.60 -1.59
CA ASP A 215 24.50 -1.32 -0.53
C ASP A 215 24.55 -0.52 0.79
N PHE A 216 25.69 0.11 1.08
CA PHE A 216 25.83 0.97 2.25
C PHE A 216 24.98 2.25 2.13
N MET A 217 24.99 2.90 0.97
CA MET A 217 24.10 4.04 0.69
C MET A 217 22.63 3.68 0.88
N GLN A 218 22.22 2.49 0.44
CA GLN A 218 20.86 2.02 0.66
C GLN A 218 20.53 1.89 2.16
N LYS A 219 21.47 1.37 2.98
CA LYS A 219 21.26 1.31 4.43
C LYS A 219 21.10 2.70 5.05
N LEU A 220 21.92 3.66 4.63
CA LEU A 220 21.81 5.05 5.09
C LEU A 220 20.47 5.67 4.71
N TYR A 221 20.04 5.50 3.45
CA TYR A 221 18.77 6.02 2.95
C TYR A 221 17.57 5.42 3.70
N ASN A 222 17.55 4.09 3.86
CA ASN A 222 16.50 3.40 4.60
C ASN A 222 16.46 3.83 6.08
N GLN A 223 17.63 4.01 6.70
CA GLN A 223 17.72 4.48 8.08
C GLN A 223 17.19 5.91 8.24
N ALA A 224 17.51 6.80 7.29
CA ALA A 224 16.97 8.15 7.27
C ALA A 224 15.44 8.16 7.07
N MET A 225 14.90 7.39 6.12
CA MET A 225 13.44 7.23 5.94
C MET A 225 12.75 6.71 7.21
N ARG A 226 13.35 5.75 7.91
CA ARG A 226 12.84 5.26 9.19
C ARG A 226 12.84 6.36 10.26
N LEU A 227 13.90 7.15 10.34
CA LEU A 227 14.02 8.24 11.31
C LEU A 227 13.03 9.38 11.02
N GLU A 228 12.73 9.67 9.75
CA GLU A 228 11.64 10.57 9.36
C GLU A 228 10.28 10.07 9.90
N MET A 229 9.98 8.79 9.70
CA MET A 229 8.77 8.19 10.26
C MET A 229 8.73 8.26 11.79
N GLU A 230 9.84 7.95 12.47
CA GLU A 230 9.97 8.10 13.93
C GLU A 230 9.82 9.56 14.38
N PHE A 231 10.20 10.53 13.55
CA PHE A 231 10.04 11.96 13.82
C PHE A 231 8.56 12.38 13.75
N PHE A 232 7.81 11.95 12.72
CA PHE A 232 6.37 12.20 12.64
C PHE A 232 5.57 11.49 13.74
N LEU A 233 5.91 10.24 14.06
CA LEU A 233 5.23 9.46 15.09
C LEU A 233 5.52 9.94 16.52
N ALA A 234 6.62 10.66 16.73
CA ALA A 234 6.97 11.22 18.04
C ALA A 234 6.20 12.51 18.39
N GLN A 235 5.44 13.08 17.46
CA GLN A 235 4.69 14.30 17.71
C GLN A 235 3.55 14.04 18.72
N PRO A 236 3.35 14.93 19.72
CA PRO A 236 2.33 14.72 20.74
C PRO A 236 0.93 14.95 20.15
N ILE A 237 0.22 13.86 19.88
CA ILE A 237 -1.17 13.87 19.41
C ILE A 237 -2.08 13.45 20.56
N ASP A 238 -2.74 14.40 21.21
CA ASP A 238 -3.71 14.20 22.28
C ASP A 238 -5.17 14.23 21.77
N GLN A 239 -5.37 14.67 20.53
CA GLN A 239 -6.66 14.63 19.84
C GLN A 239 -6.94 13.23 19.26
N GLN A 240 -8.21 12.93 19.07
CA GLN A 240 -8.64 11.71 18.41
C GLN A 240 -8.32 11.77 16.91
N THR A 241 -7.83 10.66 16.35
CA THR A 241 -7.43 10.57 14.95
C THR A 241 -8.04 9.36 14.26
N VAL A 242 -8.50 9.56 13.01
CA VAL A 242 -9.14 8.52 12.18
C VAL A 242 -8.20 7.36 11.82
N VAL A 243 -6.89 7.54 12.05
CA VAL A 243 -5.85 6.53 11.85
C VAL A 243 -4.92 6.42 13.05
N PRO A 244 -4.35 5.23 13.32
CA PRO A 244 -4.77 3.94 12.76
C PRO A 244 -6.04 3.43 13.45
N LEU A 245 -6.85 2.64 12.73
CA LEU A 245 -8.08 2.05 13.26
C LEU A 245 -7.83 1.13 14.46
N SER A 246 -6.62 0.55 14.56
CA SER A 246 -6.18 -0.28 15.69
C SER A 246 -6.21 0.43 17.05
N LYS A 247 -6.24 1.76 17.09
CA LYS A 247 -6.32 2.54 18.34
C LYS A 247 -7.76 2.91 18.75
N GLU A 248 -8.71 2.87 17.82
CA GLU A 248 -10.07 3.38 18.06
C GLU A 248 -11.10 2.28 18.27
N HIS A 249 -10.92 1.12 17.64
CA HIS A 249 -11.94 0.07 17.61
C HIS A 249 -11.55 -1.15 18.44
N ASN A 250 -12.52 -1.69 19.18
CA ASN A 250 -12.34 -2.87 20.01
C ASN A 250 -12.21 -4.16 19.18
N ARG A 251 -12.67 -4.14 17.92
CA ARG A 251 -12.59 -5.27 16.98
C ARG A 251 -12.60 -4.79 15.53
N VAL A 252 -11.77 -5.41 14.69
CA VAL A 252 -11.72 -5.15 13.24
C VAL A 252 -11.97 -6.47 12.50
N THR A 253 -12.99 -6.51 11.64
CA THR A 253 -13.25 -7.67 10.77
C THR A 253 -12.80 -7.35 9.36
N ILE A 254 -11.76 -8.02 8.88
CA ILE A 254 -11.15 -7.79 7.57
C ILE A 254 -11.60 -8.88 6.62
N PHE A 255 -12.25 -8.48 5.54
CA PHE A 255 -12.59 -9.33 4.41
C PHE A 255 -11.67 -8.98 3.24
N THR A 256 -11.18 -9.99 2.54
CA THR A 256 -10.38 -9.81 1.34
C THR A 256 -10.86 -10.76 0.25
N ASP A 257 -10.97 -10.25 -0.97
CA ASP A 257 -10.89 -11.12 -2.14
C ASP A 257 -9.45 -11.63 -2.31
N PHE A 258 -9.27 -12.65 -3.15
CA PHE A 258 -7.97 -13.27 -3.38
C PHE A 258 -7.39 -12.94 -4.76
N ASP A 259 -8.16 -13.21 -5.81
CA ASP A 259 -7.68 -13.11 -7.19
C ASP A 259 -7.47 -11.66 -7.60
N LEU A 260 -6.28 -11.30 -8.06
CA LEU A 260 -5.86 -9.94 -8.45
C LEU A 260 -5.84 -8.90 -7.31
N THR A 261 -6.65 -9.09 -6.27
CA THR A 261 -6.60 -8.37 -4.99
C THR A 261 -5.33 -8.74 -4.20
N CYS A 262 -5.13 -10.02 -3.91
CA CYS A 262 -3.95 -10.51 -3.20
C CYS A 262 -2.88 -11.03 -4.15
N THR A 263 -3.26 -11.62 -5.28
CA THR A 263 -2.35 -12.25 -6.25
C THR A 263 -1.99 -11.31 -7.39
N VAL A 264 -0.83 -11.52 -8.02
CA VAL A 264 -0.46 -10.78 -9.26
C VAL A 264 -1.13 -11.38 -10.50
N VAL A 265 -1.49 -12.66 -10.42
CA VAL A 265 -2.14 -13.42 -11.51
C VAL A 265 -3.40 -14.09 -11.01
N ASP A 266 -4.36 -14.28 -11.91
CA ASP A 266 -5.63 -14.94 -11.65
C ASP A 266 -5.45 -16.44 -11.35
N SER A 267 -6.09 -16.97 -10.29
CA SER A 267 -5.96 -18.38 -9.91
C SER A 267 -6.45 -19.37 -10.97
N CYS A 268 -7.41 -19.00 -11.81
CA CYS A 268 -7.89 -19.87 -12.89
C CYS A 268 -6.77 -20.17 -13.89
N SER A 269 -5.91 -19.19 -14.18
CA SER A 269 -4.73 -19.40 -15.03
C SER A 269 -3.73 -20.39 -14.43
N VAL A 270 -3.55 -20.36 -13.11
CA VAL A 270 -2.71 -21.29 -12.37
C VAL A 270 -3.23 -22.72 -12.49
N PHE A 271 -4.54 -22.94 -12.35
CA PHE A 271 -5.12 -24.27 -12.54
C PHE A 271 -4.96 -24.79 -13.97
N ALA A 272 -5.09 -23.92 -14.98
CA ALA A 272 -4.83 -24.28 -16.37
C ALA A 272 -3.36 -24.70 -16.56
N ASP A 273 -2.41 -23.97 -15.97
CA ASP A 273 -0.98 -24.30 -16.03
C ASP A 273 -0.65 -25.65 -15.38
N ILE A 274 -1.23 -25.93 -14.20
CA ILE A 274 -1.10 -27.24 -13.55
C ILE A 274 -1.68 -28.34 -14.46
N ALA A 275 -2.85 -28.11 -15.05
CA ALA A 275 -3.49 -29.07 -15.94
C ALA A 275 -2.63 -29.36 -17.18
N MET A 276 -2.05 -28.32 -17.78
CA MET A 276 -1.14 -28.41 -18.92
C MET A 276 0.15 -29.16 -18.56
N ALA A 277 0.77 -28.86 -17.42
CA ALA A 277 1.98 -29.53 -16.96
C ALA A 277 1.75 -31.02 -16.60
N ALA A 278 0.55 -31.35 -16.12
CA ALA A 278 0.18 -32.71 -15.70
C ALA A 278 -0.36 -33.60 -16.82
N SER A 279 -0.55 -33.04 -18.03
CA SER A 279 -1.05 -33.77 -19.20
C SER A 279 0.08 -34.57 -19.87
N PRO A 280 -0.14 -35.84 -20.23
CA PRO A 280 0.87 -36.63 -20.91
C PRO A 280 1.22 -36.02 -22.27
N ASN A 281 2.52 -35.79 -22.53
CA ASN A 281 3.01 -35.58 -23.88
C ASN A 281 2.67 -36.84 -24.69
N SER A 282 2.12 -36.67 -25.89
CA SER A 282 1.62 -37.74 -26.78
C SER A 282 2.66 -38.79 -27.22
N PHE A 283 3.83 -38.87 -26.58
CA PHE A 283 4.97 -39.68 -26.99
C PHE A 283 5.50 -40.67 -25.94
N LEU A 284 5.00 -40.68 -24.70
CA LEU A 284 5.46 -41.66 -23.70
C LEU A 284 4.27 -42.42 -23.09
N VAL A 285 4.00 -43.58 -23.67
CA VAL A 285 3.19 -44.63 -23.03
C VAL A 285 4.10 -45.34 -22.03
N GLN A 286 3.84 -45.21 -20.73
CA GLN A 286 4.33 -46.19 -19.74
C GLN A 286 3.26 -46.56 -18.71
N SER A 287 3.03 -47.88 -18.69
CA SER A 287 2.61 -48.83 -17.66
C SER A 287 1.65 -48.41 -16.54
N GLU A 288 0.64 -49.27 -16.37
CA GLU A 288 -0.48 -49.26 -15.44
C GLU A 288 -0.13 -49.36 -13.94
N SER A 289 -1.14 -48.99 -13.12
CA SER A 289 -1.26 -48.93 -11.65
C SER A 289 -0.82 -47.58 -11.04
N GLU A 290 -1.63 -46.76 -10.34
CA GLU A 290 -2.98 -46.84 -9.76
C GLU A 290 -3.69 -45.46 -9.84
N SER A 291 -4.80 -45.40 -10.59
CA SER A 291 -6.00 -44.55 -10.43
C SER A 291 -6.71 -44.49 -11.79
N GLN A 292 -7.97 -44.92 -11.85
CA GLN A 292 -8.78 -45.04 -13.08
C GLN A 292 -9.27 -43.66 -13.59
N ILE A 293 -8.42 -42.62 -13.56
CA ILE A 293 -8.76 -41.29 -14.04
C ILE A 293 -8.01 -41.04 -15.35
N THR A 294 -8.69 -41.30 -16.48
CA THR A 294 -8.17 -40.96 -17.82
C THR A 294 -8.06 -39.44 -17.97
N LYS A 295 -6.82 -38.93 -18.03
CA LYS A 295 -6.53 -37.51 -18.25
C LYS A 295 -6.79 -37.08 -19.70
N MET A 296 -7.21 -35.84 -19.89
CA MET A 296 -7.42 -35.26 -21.21
C MET A 296 -6.09 -35.02 -21.93
N PRO A 297 -5.96 -35.32 -23.24
CA PRO A 297 -4.75 -35.02 -24.01
C PRO A 297 -4.46 -33.51 -24.09
N LEU A 298 -3.18 -33.13 -24.11
CA LEU A 298 -2.73 -31.72 -24.03
C LEU A 298 -3.34 -30.81 -25.09
N THR A 299 -3.39 -31.26 -26.35
CA THR A 299 -3.96 -30.47 -27.46
C THR A 299 -5.45 -30.23 -27.27
N LYS A 300 -6.20 -31.24 -26.81
CA LYS A 300 -7.62 -31.11 -26.50
C LYS A 300 -7.81 -30.17 -25.31
N LEU A 301 -6.99 -30.31 -24.27
CA LEU A 301 -7.03 -29.46 -23.07
C LEU A 301 -6.84 -27.98 -23.41
N ARG A 302 -5.81 -27.67 -24.19
CA ARG A 302 -5.50 -26.30 -24.62
C ARG A 302 -6.65 -25.70 -25.43
N ASN A 303 -7.17 -26.43 -26.41
CA ASN A 303 -8.29 -25.96 -27.24
C ASN A 303 -9.56 -25.75 -26.41
N THR A 304 -9.83 -26.63 -25.45
CA THR A 304 -10.98 -26.50 -24.54
C THR A 304 -10.82 -25.28 -23.64
N TRP A 305 -9.64 -25.05 -23.07
CA TRP A 305 -9.36 -23.86 -22.26
C TRP A 305 -9.52 -22.57 -23.07
N GLU A 306 -8.90 -22.49 -24.25
CA GLU A 306 -9.00 -21.32 -25.14
C GLU A 306 -10.45 -21.04 -25.53
N ALA A 307 -11.25 -22.09 -25.79
CA ALA A 307 -12.69 -21.94 -26.07
C ALA A 307 -13.47 -21.41 -24.87
N LEU A 308 -13.22 -21.94 -23.66
CA LEU A 308 -13.87 -21.47 -22.43
C LEU A 308 -13.55 -20.00 -22.13
N VAL A 309 -12.27 -19.62 -22.22
CA VAL A 309 -11.82 -18.24 -21.99
C VAL A 309 -12.45 -17.28 -23.01
N LYS A 310 -12.46 -17.66 -24.28
CA LYS A 310 -13.08 -16.85 -25.34
C LYS A 310 -14.57 -16.67 -25.11
N GLN A 311 -15.29 -17.76 -24.84
CA GLN A 311 -16.73 -17.71 -24.58
C GLN A 311 -17.05 -16.88 -23.35
N TYR A 312 -16.28 -17.03 -22.27
CA TYR A 312 -16.43 -16.22 -21.05
C TYR A 312 -16.26 -14.73 -21.38
N ALA A 313 -15.20 -14.36 -22.10
CA ALA A 313 -14.95 -12.96 -22.44
C ALA A 313 -16.08 -12.33 -23.28
N GLU A 314 -16.57 -13.04 -24.29
CA GLU A 314 -17.66 -12.58 -25.16
C GLU A 314 -18.98 -12.41 -24.40
N GLU A 315 -19.37 -13.40 -23.58
CA GLU A 315 -20.59 -13.33 -22.78
C GLU A 315 -20.49 -12.26 -21.68
N TYR A 316 -19.33 -12.14 -21.04
CA TYR A 316 -19.07 -11.13 -20.02
C TYR A 316 -19.18 -9.72 -20.60
N GLU A 317 -18.61 -9.46 -21.78
CA GLU A 317 -18.72 -8.17 -22.45
C GLU A 317 -20.19 -7.81 -22.73
N HIS A 318 -20.98 -8.76 -23.25
CA HIS A 318 -22.40 -8.56 -23.50
C HIS A 318 -23.17 -8.25 -22.21
N LEU A 319 -22.87 -8.98 -21.14
CA LEU A 319 -23.48 -8.75 -19.82
C LEU A 319 -23.13 -7.35 -19.28
N MET A 320 -21.87 -6.93 -19.40
CA MET A 320 -21.46 -5.58 -18.99
C MET A 320 -22.22 -4.50 -19.77
N GLN A 321 -22.43 -4.70 -21.07
CA GLN A 321 -23.23 -3.79 -21.88
C GLN A 321 -24.70 -3.78 -21.44
N SER A 322 -25.29 -4.94 -21.11
CA SER A 322 -26.69 -5.02 -20.67
C SER A 322 -26.94 -4.33 -19.33
N MET A 323 -25.96 -4.37 -18.42
CA MET A 323 -26.03 -3.66 -17.12
C MET A 323 -26.01 -2.14 -17.27
N LEU A 324 -25.50 -1.62 -18.39
CA LEU A 324 -25.33 -0.18 -18.64
C LEU A 324 -26.46 0.43 -19.49
N VAL A 325 -27.52 -0.33 -19.82
CA VAL A 325 -28.60 0.10 -20.71
C VAL A 325 -29.48 1.21 -20.10
N ASN A 326 -29.64 1.19 -18.79
CA ASN A 326 -30.48 2.16 -18.08
C ASN A 326 -29.81 3.54 -17.98
N GLN A 327 -30.55 4.56 -17.58
CA GLN A 327 -29.95 5.87 -17.32
C GLN A 327 -29.02 5.78 -16.11
N LYS A 328 -27.82 6.36 -16.25
CA LYS A 328 -26.85 6.50 -15.16
C LYS A 328 -27.52 7.15 -13.95
N ALA A 329 -27.38 6.53 -12.78
CA ALA A 329 -27.99 6.99 -11.56
C ALA A 329 -27.37 8.33 -11.10
N VAL A 330 -28.23 9.27 -10.68
CA VAL A 330 -27.81 10.58 -10.16
C VAL A 330 -27.38 10.49 -8.69
N LYS A 331 -27.93 9.53 -7.95
CA LYS A 331 -27.57 9.18 -6.58
C LYS A 331 -27.26 7.69 -6.53
N PHE A 332 -26.59 7.24 -5.46
CA PHE A 332 -26.30 5.84 -5.26
C PHE A 332 -27.59 5.00 -5.27
N ASP A 333 -27.70 4.09 -6.24
CA ASP A 333 -28.83 3.18 -6.45
C ASP A 333 -28.42 1.76 -6.07
N TYR A 334 -28.55 1.45 -4.78
CA TYR A 334 -28.21 0.13 -4.25
C TYR A 334 -29.09 -0.99 -4.84
N GLU A 335 -30.40 -0.76 -4.98
CA GLU A 335 -31.33 -1.78 -5.49
C GLU A 335 -31.07 -2.10 -6.97
N GLY A 336 -30.80 -1.08 -7.78
CA GLY A 336 -30.41 -1.25 -9.17
C GLY A 336 -29.09 -2.00 -9.31
N LEU A 337 -28.09 -1.63 -8.51
CA LEU A 337 -26.80 -2.33 -8.47
C LEU A 337 -26.97 -3.81 -8.08
N TRP A 338 -27.76 -4.09 -7.05
CA TRP A 338 -28.04 -5.45 -6.61
C TRP A 338 -28.67 -6.29 -7.72
N LYS A 339 -29.69 -5.77 -8.42
CA LYS A 339 -30.34 -6.46 -9.55
C LYS A 339 -29.39 -6.70 -10.72
N ALA A 340 -28.49 -5.75 -11.00
CA ALA A 340 -27.47 -5.94 -12.01
C ALA A 340 -26.54 -7.10 -11.63
N LEU A 341 -26.06 -7.13 -10.39
CA LEU A 341 -25.15 -8.17 -9.91
C LEU A 341 -25.82 -9.54 -9.66
N GLU A 342 -27.15 -9.58 -9.56
CA GLU A 342 -27.91 -10.82 -9.69
C GLU A 342 -27.74 -11.46 -11.07
N GLN A 343 -27.77 -10.67 -12.15
CA GLN A 343 -27.51 -11.20 -13.50
C GLN A 343 -26.08 -11.69 -13.66
N LEU A 344 -25.10 -11.00 -13.05
CA LEU A 344 -23.72 -11.47 -12.99
C LEU A 344 -23.61 -12.78 -12.23
N SER A 345 -24.33 -12.90 -11.11
CA SER A 345 -24.31 -14.13 -10.31
C SER A 345 -24.81 -15.34 -11.09
N GLU A 346 -25.88 -15.19 -11.87
CA GLU A 346 -26.37 -16.27 -12.73
C GLU A 346 -25.42 -16.57 -13.89
N PHE A 347 -24.70 -15.57 -14.40
CA PHE A 347 -23.65 -15.78 -15.40
C PHE A 347 -22.47 -16.58 -14.83
N GLU A 348 -21.93 -16.21 -13.66
CA GLU A 348 -20.79 -16.88 -13.04
C GLU A 348 -21.10 -18.36 -12.73
N LYS A 349 -22.30 -18.65 -12.19
CA LYS A 349 -22.74 -20.03 -11.94
C LYS A 349 -22.73 -20.88 -13.21
N ARG A 350 -23.25 -20.35 -14.32
CA ARG A 350 -23.22 -21.05 -15.63
C ARG A 350 -21.80 -21.20 -16.17
N ALA A 351 -20.94 -20.21 -15.97
CA ALA A 351 -19.53 -20.30 -16.37
C ALA A 351 -18.81 -21.42 -15.62
N ASN A 352 -19.03 -21.54 -14.30
CA ASN A 352 -18.49 -22.62 -13.48
C ASN A 352 -19.03 -24.00 -13.90
N GLU A 353 -20.33 -24.10 -14.23
CA GLU A 353 -20.90 -25.34 -14.76
C GLU A 353 -20.21 -25.79 -16.06
N ARG A 354 -19.95 -24.88 -16.99
CA ARG A 354 -19.21 -25.21 -18.22
C ARG A 354 -17.80 -25.71 -17.93
N VAL A 355 -17.11 -25.15 -16.93
CA VAL A 355 -15.78 -25.61 -16.52
C VAL A 355 -15.85 -27.04 -15.98
N ILE A 356 -16.82 -27.34 -15.12
CA ILE A 356 -17.04 -28.69 -14.59
C ILE A 356 -17.36 -29.68 -15.72
N GLU A 357 -18.30 -29.34 -16.60
CA GLU A 357 -18.73 -30.16 -17.74
C GLU A 357 -17.59 -30.44 -18.73
N SER A 358 -16.66 -29.49 -18.90
CA SER A 358 -15.49 -29.64 -19.75
C SER A 358 -14.50 -30.71 -19.24
N LYS A 359 -14.58 -31.05 -17.94
CA LYS A 359 -13.68 -31.96 -17.23
C LYS A 359 -12.21 -31.52 -17.24
N ILE A 360 -11.94 -30.24 -17.48
CA ILE A 360 -10.57 -29.71 -17.50
C ILE A 360 -9.87 -29.84 -16.13
N LEU A 361 -10.65 -29.83 -15.05
CA LEU A 361 -10.18 -29.95 -13.67
C LEU A 361 -9.94 -31.40 -13.24
N LYS A 362 -10.38 -32.39 -14.04
CA LYS A 362 -10.28 -33.80 -13.68
C LYS A 362 -8.84 -34.30 -13.75
N GLY A 363 -8.38 -34.93 -12.67
CA GLY A 363 -7.04 -35.51 -12.57
C GLY A 363 -5.96 -34.53 -12.12
N LEU A 364 -6.31 -33.30 -11.72
CA LEU A 364 -5.38 -32.39 -11.04
C LEU A 364 -4.95 -32.97 -9.69
N ASN A 365 -3.67 -32.91 -9.38
CA ASN A 365 -3.14 -33.47 -8.13
C ASN A 365 -3.12 -32.43 -7.02
N LEU A 366 -3.62 -32.80 -5.83
CA LEU A 366 -3.65 -31.95 -4.65
C LEU A 366 -2.26 -31.40 -4.27
N ASN A 367 -1.20 -32.21 -4.38
CA ASN A 367 0.15 -31.77 -4.03
C ASN A 367 0.70 -30.74 -5.03
N ASP A 368 0.34 -30.84 -6.30
CA ASP A 368 0.73 -29.86 -7.32
C ASP A 368 0.00 -28.53 -7.09
N ILE A 369 -1.29 -28.58 -6.72
CA ILE A 369 -2.07 -27.39 -6.32
C ILE A 369 -1.43 -26.71 -5.10
N LYS A 370 -1.11 -27.48 -4.05
CA LYS A 370 -0.44 -26.94 -2.86
C LYS A 370 0.91 -26.32 -3.19
N ARG A 371 1.71 -26.98 -4.05
CA ARG A 371 3.00 -26.46 -4.51
C ARG A 371 2.83 -25.17 -5.30
N ALA A 372 1.86 -25.10 -6.20
CA ALA A 372 1.56 -23.89 -6.95
C ALA A 372 1.16 -22.74 -6.02
N GLY A 373 0.31 -23.01 -5.04
CA GLY A 373 -0.08 -22.02 -4.02
C GLY A 373 1.12 -21.50 -3.23
N GLN A 374 2.03 -22.38 -2.79
CA GLN A 374 3.24 -21.97 -2.06
C GLN A 374 4.17 -21.03 -2.87
N HIS A 375 4.19 -21.15 -4.19
CA HIS A 375 5.01 -20.33 -5.09
C HIS A 375 4.22 -19.19 -5.75
N LEU A 376 2.96 -19.00 -5.36
CA LEU A 376 2.12 -17.97 -5.93
C LEU A 376 2.65 -16.59 -5.54
N VAL A 377 2.86 -15.74 -6.55
CA VAL A 377 3.34 -14.38 -6.34
C VAL A 377 2.16 -13.51 -5.89
N LEU A 378 2.25 -13.02 -4.66
CA LEU A 378 1.31 -12.05 -4.10
C LEU A 378 1.73 -10.62 -4.44
N GLN A 379 0.76 -9.71 -4.45
CA GLN A 379 0.99 -8.27 -4.58
C GLN A 379 1.97 -7.80 -3.50
N ASP A 380 2.80 -6.82 -3.85
CA ASP A 380 3.79 -6.29 -2.92
C ASP A 380 3.13 -5.74 -1.64
N GLY A 381 3.72 -6.02 -0.49
CA GLY A 381 3.17 -5.69 0.84
C GLY A 381 1.98 -6.54 1.33
N CYS A 382 1.29 -7.31 0.48
CA CYS A 382 0.10 -8.09 0.83
C CYS A 382 0.36 -9.08 1.99
N MET A 383 1.37 -9.94 1.83
CA MET A 383 1.74 -10.91 2.86
C MET A 383 2.19 -10.22 4.16
N GLY A 384 2.98 -9.15 4.04
CA GLY A 384 3.47 -8.38 5.18
C GLY A 384 2.34 -7.73 5.99
N PHE A 385 1.28 -7.29 5.31
CA PHE A 385 0.06 -6.77 5.93
C PHE A 385 -0.60 -7.81 6.83
N PHE A 386 -0.98 -8.97 6.29
CA PHE A 386 -1.67 -9.98 7.10
C PHE A 386 -0.78 -10.54 8.23
N GLN A 387 0.53 -10.68 7.99
CA GLN A 387 1.48 -11.03 9.05
C GLN A 387 1.49 -9.99 10.18
N SER A 388 1.43 -8.70 9.85
CA SER A 388 1.40 -7.61 10.83
C SER A 388 0.11 -7.65 11.65
N VAL A 389 -1.04 -7.80 11.00
CA VAL A 389 -2.35 -7.89 11.66
C VAL A 389 -2.39 -9.05 12.67
N ILE A 390 -1.89 -10.23 12.30
CA ILE A 390 -1.90 -11.42 13.18
C ILE A 390 -0.92 -11.29 14.35
N LYS A 391 0.22 -10.62 14.15
CA LYS A 391 1.23 -10.42 15.20
C LYS A 391 0.84 -9.32 16.21
N GLN A 392 -0.07 -8.42 15.82
CA GLN A 392 -0.41 -7.25 16.63
C GLN A 392 -1.33 -7.64 17.80
N GLN A 393 -0.74 -7.84 18.98
CA GLN A 393 -1.45 -8.29 20.18
C GLN A 393 -2.59 -7.38 20.64
N ASN A 394 -2.50 -6.08 20.32
CA ASN A 394 -3.51 -5.09 20.71
C ASN A 394 -4.66 -4.96 19.70
N LEU A 395 -4.54 -5.58 18.52
CA LEU A 395 -5.57 -5.54 17.49
C LEU A 395 -6.38 -6.84 17.55
N ASN A 396 -7.61 -6.74 18.03
CA ASN A 396 -8.57 -7.84 17.95
C ASN A 396 -9.12 -7.93 16.52
N ALA A 397 -8.34 -8.50 15.61
CA ALA A 397 -8.71 -8.67 14.20
C ALA A 397 -9.13 -10.10 13.86
N SER A 398 -10.16 -10.23 13.02
CA SER A 398 -10.49 -11.48 12.32
C SER A 398 -10.36 -11.28 10.82
N ILE A 399 -9.68 -12.23 10.15
CA ILE A 399 -9.40 -12.15 8.72
C ILE A 399 -10.18 -13.25 8.01
N HIS A 400 -10.95 -12.84 7.00
CA HIS A 400 -11.79 -13.69 6.17
C HIS A 400 -11.41 -13.51 4.69
N ALA A 401 -10.93 -14.55 4.04
CA ALA A 401 -10.76 -14.56 2.59
C ALA A 401 -12.05 -15.08 1.94
N VAL A 402 -12.64 -14.30 1.04
CA VAL A 402 -13.91 -14.63 0.35
C VAL A 402 -13.69 -14.52 -1.15
N SER A 403 -13.58 -15.67 -1.84
CA SER A 403 -13.09 -15.73 -3.23
C SER A 403 -13.88 -16.73 -4.08
N TYR A 404 -13.96 -16.44 -5.39
CA TYR A 404 -14.52 -17.32 -6.42
C TYR A 404 -13.63 -18.49 -6.79
N CYS A 405 -12.38 -18.51 -6.30
CA CYS A 405 -11.39 -19.53 -6.62
C CYS A 405 -12.00 -20.94 -6.53
N TRP A 406 -11.77 -21.74 -7.57
CA TRP A 406 -12.36 -23.07 -7.69
C TRP A 406 -11.85 -24.07 -6.64
N CYS A 407 -10.70 -23.79 -5.99
CA CYS A 407 -10.14 -24.66 -4.96
C CYS A 407 -9.41 -23.88 -3.87
N GLY A 408 -9.95 -23.94 -2.65
CA GLY A 408 -9.43 -23.27 -1.46
C GLY A 408 -8.05 -23.76 -1.02
N ASP A 409 -7.62 -24.97 -1.42
CA ASP A 409 -6.27 -25.46 -1.11
C ASP A 409 -5.16 -24.60 -1.70
N LEU A 410 -5.40 -23.95 -2.85
CA LEU A 410 -4.46 -23.01 -3.45
C LEU A 410 -4.24 -21.81 -2.52
N ILE A 411 -5.34 -21.21 -2.06
CA ILE A 411 -5.35 -20.04 -1.18
C ILE A 411 -4.72 -20.39 0.17
N ARG A 412 -5.14 -21.50 0.80
CA ARG A 412 -4.57 -21.96 2.08
C ARG A 412 -3.06 -22.14 1.99
N SER A 413 -2.57 -22.70 0.88
CA SER A 413 -1.15 -22.94 0.67
C SER A 413 -0.34 -21.66 0.46
N ALA A 414 -0.91 -20.68 -0.27
CA ALA A 414 -0.30 -19.38 -0.50
C ALA A 414 -0.11 -18.58 0.80
N PHE A 415 -1.11 -18.59 1.69
CA PHE A 415 -1.00 -17.88 2.97
C PHE A 415 -0.19 -18.66 4.01
N SER A 416 -0.31 -20.00 4.03
CA SER A 416 0.46 -20.83 4.97
C SER A 416 1.96 -20.81 4.69
N SER A 417 2.40 -20.64 3.44
CA SER A 417 3.83 -20.49 3.12
C SER A 417 4.43 -19.21 3.72
N GLY A 418 3.62 -18.17 3.91
CA GLY A 418 3.97 -16.95 4.62
C GLY A 418 3.65 -16.97 6.11
N GLY A 419 3.34 -18.13 6.70
CA GLY A 419 3.11 -18.28 8.15
C GLY A 419 1.73 -17.83 8.64
N ILE A 420 0.75 -17.71 7.74
CA ILE A 420 -0.63 -17.35 8.08
C ILE A 420 -1.49 -18.62 8.07
N HIS A 421 -1.86 -19.10 9.26
CA HIS A 421 -2.62 -20.35 9.41
C HIS A 421 -4.05 -20.15 9.94
N ASN A 422 -4.33 -19.02 10.59
CA ASN A 422 -5.61 -18.77 11.26
C ASN A 422 -6.59 -17.92 10.42
N MET A 423 -6.34 -17.79 9.12
CA MET A 423 -7.24 -17.07 8.21
C MET A 423 -8.47 -17.93 7.90
N GLN A 424 -9.66 -17.36 8.05
CA GLN A 424 -10.90 -18.07 7.72
C GLN A 424 -11.13 -17.98 6.21
N LEU A 425 -11.22 -19.12 5.54
CA LEU A 425 -11.39 -19.18 4.09
C LEU A 425 -12.82 -19.57 3.71
N HIS A 426 -13.40 -18.79 2.80
CA HIS A 426 -14.71 -18.97 2.22
C HIS A 426 -14.54 -19.02 0.69
N ALA A 427 -14.31 -20.22 0.17
CA ALA A 427 -14.06 -20.47 -1.25
C ALA A 427 -14.63 -21.84 -1.64
N ASN A 428 -14.62 -22.13 -2.94
CA ASN A 428 -15.00 -23.45 -3.45
C ASN A 428 -13.91 -24.48 -3.15
N GLU A 429 -14.27 -25.76 -3.18
CA GLU A 429 -13.32 -26.86 -2.96
C GLU A 429 -13.42 -27.89 -4.08
N PHE A 430 -12.31 -28.48 -4.49
CA PHE A 430 -12.38 -29.66 -5.35
C PHE A 430 -12.86 -30.88 -4.59
N ILE A 431 -13.61 -31.74 -5.28
CA ILE A 431 -13.91 -33.08 -4.81
C ILE A 431 -12.78 -34.00 -5.29
N TYR A 432 -12.16 -34.73 -4.37
CA TYR A 432 -11.02 -35.60 -4.67
C TYR A 432 -11.38 -37.09 -4.59
N ASP A 433 -10.77 -37.88 -5.47
CA ASP A 433 -10.62 -39.33 -5.33
C ASP A 433 -9.13 -39.62 -5.04
N GLY A 434 -8.84 -39.97 -3.78
CA GLY A 434 -7.46 -39.98 -3.26
C GLY A 434 -6.83 -38.59 -3.31
N LEU A 435 -5.78 -38.42 -4.13
CA LEU A 435 -5.06 -37.15 -4.32
C LEU A 435 -5.45 -36.44 -5.63
N LEU A 436 -6.35 -37.03 -6.43
CA LEU A 436 -6.70 -36.52 -7.75
C LEU A 436 -8.10 -35.92 -7.75
N SER A 437 -8.26 -34.73 -8.31
CA SER A 437 -9.57 -34.11 -8.48
C SER A 437 -10.47 -34.96 -9.39
N THR A 438 -11.73 -35.14 -8.99
CA THR A 438 -12.74 -35.82 -9.81
C THR A 438 -13.18 -34.98 -11.00
N GLY A 439 -12.86 -33.68 -10.98
CA GLY A 439 -13.36 -32.66 -11.91
C GLY A 439 -14.57 -31.89 -11.40
N GLU A 440 -15.16 -32.33 -10.29
CA GLU A 440 -16.31 -31.68 -9.64
C GLU A 440 -15.84 -30.64 -8.61
N ILE A 441 -16.66 -29.60 -8.44
CA ILE A 441 -16.44 -28.52 -7.47
C ILE A 441 -17.53 -28.58 -6.42
N MET A 442 -17.15 -28.57 -5.14
CA MET A 442 -18.03 -28.24 -4.02
C MET A 442 -18.19 -26.73 -3.98
N LYS A 443 -19.40 -26.29 -4.33
CA LYS A 443 -19.78 -24.91 -4.56
C LYS A 443 -20.17 -24.23 -3.25
N THR A 444 -19.33 -23.32 -2.77
CA THR A 444 -19.55 -22.54 -1.54
C THR A 444 -19.73 -21.05 -1.86
N VAL A 445 -18.87 -20.50 -2.72
CA VAL A 445 -18.87 -19.10 -3.14
C VAL A 445 -18.62 -19.05 -4.65
N GLU A 446 -19.67 -18.94 -5.43
CA GLU A 446 -19.58 -18.93 -6.90
C GLU A 446 -19.92 -17.57 -7.51
N SER A 447 -20.51 -16.66 -6.74
CA SER A 447 -21.12 -15.46 -7.28
C SER A 447 -21.05 -14.24 -6.36
N PRO A 448 -21.23 -13.02 -6.89
CA PRO A 448 -21.27 -11.80 -6.09
C PRO A 448 -22.28 -11.85 -4.95
N LEU A 449 -23.44 -12.48 -5.19
CA LEU A 449 -24.47 -12.69 -4.18
C LEU A 449 -24.03 -13.65 -3.08
N ASP A 450 -23.28 -14.71 -3.41
CA ASP A 450 -22.74 -15.63 -2.40
C ASP A 450 -21.71 -14.93 -1.52
N LYS A 451 -20.82 -14.10 -2.11
CA LYS A 451 -19.87 -13.27 -1.35
C LYS A 451 -20.62 -12.36 -0.37
N LEU A 452 -21.65 -11.68 -0.85
CA LEU A 452 -22.48 -10.81 -0.02
C LEU A 452 -23.18 -11.59 1.10
N GLN A 453 -23.67 -12.80 0.82
CA GLN A 453 -24.30 -13.65 1.83
C GLN A 453 -23.30 -14.06 2.92
N VAL A 454 -22.11 -14.50 2.55
CA VAL A 454 -21.02 -14.83 3.48
C VAL A 454 -20.67 -13.61 4.34
N PHE A 455 -20.43 -12.47 3.70
CA PHE A 455 -20.14 -11.20 4.38
C PHE A 455 -21.22 -10.85 5.41
N ASN A 456 -22.49 -10.83 5.00
CA ASN A 456 -23.61 -10.48 5.87
C ASN A 456 -23.80 -11.43 7.04
N ASN A 457 -23.58 -12.73 6.85
CA ASN A 457 -23.68 -13.71 7.92
C ASN A 457 -22.63 -13.45 9.00
N ILE A 458 -21.37 -13.26 8.58
CA ILE A 458 -20.26 -12.97 9.49
C ILE A 458 -20.50 -11.65 10.21
N VAL A 459 -20.86 -10.56 9.52
CA VAL A 459 -21.11 -9.27 10.17
C VAL A 459 -22.24 -9.35 11.19
N LYS A 460 -23.36 -10.02 10.87
CA LYS A 460 -24.50 -10.20 11.78
C LYS A 460 -24.17 -11.01 13.03
N GLU A 461 -23.28 -11.99 12.94
CA GLU A 461 -22.82 -12.76 14.10
C GLU A 461 -22.08 -11.86 15.11
N HIS A 462 -21.32 -10.89 14.62
CA HIS A 462 -20.53 -9.98 15.45
C HIS A 462 -21.33 -8.82 16.04
N GLU A 463 -22.39 -8.37 15.36
CA GLU A 463 -23.31 -7.33 15.89
C GLU A 463 -24.03 -7.77 17.17
N ARG A 464 -24.13 -9.08 17.42
CA ARG A 464 -24.76 -9.63 18.64
C ARG A 464 -23.88 -9.54 19.89
N CYS A 465 -22.63 -9.10 19.77
CA CYS A 465 -21.62 -9.10 20.85
C CYS A 465 -21.39 -7.72 21.53
N ASP A 466 -22.23 -6.71 21.29
CA ASP A 466 -22.19 -5.36 21.93
C ASP A 466 -20.81 -4.64 21.88
N GLN A 467 -19.95 -4.99 20.91
CA GLN A 467 -18.66 -4.32 20.68
C GLN A 467 -18.69 -3.45 19.43
N THR A 468 -17.96 -2.33 19.46
CA THR A 468 -17.69 -1.49 18.28
C THR A 468 -16.82 -2.23 17.27
N ASN A 469 -17.45 -3.06 16.43
CA ASN A 469 -16.81 -3.79 15.34
C ASN A 469 -16.85 -2.97 14.05
N ILE A 470 -15.72 -2.84 13.38
CA ILE A 470 -15.64 -2.24 12.05
C ILE A 470 -15.37 -3.32 10.99
N ALA A 471 -16.22 -3.39 9.97
CA ALA A 471 -16.09 -4.32 8.85
C ALA A 471 -15.41 -3.63 7.66
N ILE A 472 -14.25 -4.15 7.26
CA ILE A 472 -13.47 -3.65 6.12
C ILE A 472 -13.50 -4.72 5.03
N TYR A 473 -13.86 -4.35 3.81
CA TYR A 473 -13.79 -5.25 2.66
C TYR A 473 -12.77 -4.75 1.65
N ILE A 474 -11.85 -5.60 1.24
CA ILE A 474 -10.80 -5.31 0.25
C ILE A 474 -11.05 -6.16 -0.98
N GLY A 475 -11.18 -5.53 -2.15
CA GLY A 475 -11.39 -6.23 -3.42
C GLY A 475 -10.90 -5.42 -4.62
N ASP A 476 -11.01 -5.95 -5.83
CA ASP A 476 -10.58 -5.28 -7.06
C ASP A 476 -11.61 -5.36 -8.20
N SER A 477 -12.65 -6.17 -8.05
CA SER A 477 -13.52 -6.58 -9.14
C SER A 477 -14.99 -6.16 -8.98
N ILE A 478 -15.78 -6.27 -10.06
CA ILE A 478 -17.23 -6.03 -10.03
C ILE A 478 -17.93 -7.00 -9.08
N GLY A 479 -17.38 -8.21 -8.93
CA GLY A 479 -17.94 -9.22 -8.04
C GLY A 479 -17.90 -8.84 -6.57
N ASP A 480 -17.02 -7.90 -6.21
CA ASP A 480 -16.85 -7.42 -4.84
C ASP A 480 -17.74 -6.21 -4.53
N LEU A 481 -18.35 -5.60 -5.56
CA LEU A 481 -18.95 -4.27 -5.45
C LEU A 481 -20.09 -4.21 -4.42
N LEU A 482 -20.87 -5.29 -4.24
CA LEU A 482 -21.88 -5.35 -3.16
C LEU A 482 -21.24 -5.36 -1.78
N CYS A 483 -20.22 -6.18 -1.57
CA CYS A 483 -19.52 -6.24 -0.28
C CYS A 483 -18.79 -4.93 0.02
N LEU A 484 -18.19 -4.30 -1.00
CA LEU A 484 -17.51 -3.01 -0.88
C LEU A 484 -18.45 -1.89 -0.40
N VAL A 485 -19.67 -1.82 -0.94
CA VAL A 485 -20.64 -0.78 -0.53
C VAL A 485 -21.35 -1.11 0.79
N GLU A 486 -21.37 -2.38 1.21
CA GLU A 486 -21.97 -2.84 2.46
C GLU A 486 -21.04 -2.76 3.65
N ALA A 487 -19.74 -2.81 3.41
CA ALA A 487 -18.72 -2.62 4.43
C ALA A 487 -18.80 -1.22 5.05
N ASP A 488 -18.33 -1.11 6.30
CA ASP A 488 -18.10 0.18 6.94
C ASP A 488 -17.01 0.95 6.16
N ILE A 489 -15.98 0.22 5.71
CA ILE A 489 -14.96 0.72 4.80
C ILE A 489 -14.77 -0.29 3.66
N GLY A 490 -15.29 0.04 2.48
CA GLY A 490 -14.96 -0.65 1.24
C GLY A 490 -13.68 -0.10 0.61
N ILE A 491 -12.71 -0.96 0.34
CA ILE A 491 -11.42 -0.61 -0.25
C ILE A 491 -11.24 -1.36 -1.57
N VAL A 492 -11.04 -0.59 -2.63
CA VAL A 492 -10.68 -1.09 -3.95
C VAL A 492 -9.18 -0.94 -4.14
N ILE A 493 -8.50 -2.06 -4.33
CA ILE A 493 -7.10 -2.08 -4.76
C ILE A 493 -7.02 -2.31 -6.26
N GLY A 494 -6.16 -1.56 -6.95
CA GLY A 494 -5.96 -1.68 -8.39
C GLY A 494 -6.84 -0.77 -9.26
N SER A 495 -6.86 -1.06 -10.55
CA SER A 495 -7.30 -0.12 -11.61
C SER A 495 -8.41 -0.66 -12.53
N SER A 496 -9.19 -1.65 -12.06
CA SER A 496 -10.26 -2.28 -12.85
C SER A 496 -11.23 -1.24 -13.45
N SER A 497 -11.16 -1.09 -14.78
CA SER A 497 -11.97 -0.09 -15.49
C SER A 497 -13.45 -0.48 -15.51
N SER A 498 -13.76 -1.78 -15.57
CA SER A 498 -15.12 -2.30 -15.57
C SER A 498 -15.80 -2.08 -14.22
N LEU A 499 -15.09 -2.32 -13.11
CA LEU A 499 -15.55 -2.00 -11.76
C LEU A 499 -15.96 -0.52 -11.65
N ARG A 500 -15.08 0.38 -12.09
CA ARG A 500 -15.33 1.82 -12.02
C ARG A 500 -16.50 2.25 -12.91
N LYS A 501 -16.60 1.68 -14.12
CA LYS A 501 -17.70 1.97 -15.06
C LYS A 501 -19.05 1.53 -14.50
N ILE A 502 -19.18 0.29 -14.05
CA ILE A 502 -20.41 -0.25 -13.48
C ILE A 502 -20.75 0.47 -12.17
N GLY A 503 -19.80 0.59 -11.24
CA GLY A 503 -20.02 1.30 -9.98
C GLY A 503 -20.50 2.73 -10.20
N ALA A 504 -19.81 3.50 -11.05
CA ALA A 504 -20.23 4.87 -11.33
C ALA A 504 -21.59 4.94 -12.05
N HIS A 505 -21.95 3.93 -12.84
CA HIS A 505 -23.28 3.85 -13.47
C HIS A 505 -24.40 3.81 -12.43
N PHE A 506 -24.19 3.09 -11.33
CA PHE A 506 -25.13 2.98 -10.20
C PHE A 506 -24.87 4.02 -9.09
N GLY A 507 -24.08 5.06 -9.37
CA GLY A 507 -23.86 6.16 -8.45
C GLY A 507 -22.86 5.88 -7.32
N VAL A 508 -22.01 4.85 -7.45
CA VAL A 508 -20.86 4.64 -6.54
C VAL A 508 -19.78 5.68 -6.83
N SER A 509 -19.32 6.35 -5.77
CA SER A 509 -18.21 7.28 -5.79
C SER A 509 -16.92 6.56 -5.38
N PHE A 510 -15.91 6.60 -6.25
CA PHE A 510 -14.58 6.06 -5.96
C PHE A 510 -13.66 7.20 -5.54
N MET A 511 -13.22 7.18 -4.28
CA MET A 511 -12.43 8.25 -3.69
C MET A 511 -11.08 7.71 -3.20
N PRO A 512 -9.94 8.39 -3.45
CA PRO A 512 -8.66 8.01 -2.87
C PRO A 512 -8.77 7.87 -1.35
N LEU A 513 -8.24 6.78 -0.78
CA LEU A 513 -8.36 6.49 0.65
C LEU A 513 -7.83 7.64 1.50
N TRP A 514 -6.61 8.11 1.22
CA TRP A 514 -6.00 9.23 1.92
C TRP A 514 -6.90 10.48 1.95
N LEU A 515 -7.42 10.91 0.81
CA LEU A 515 -8.33 12.06 0.72
C LEU A 515 -9.58 11.85 1.57
N GLY A 516 -10.15 10.65 1.51
CA GLY A 516 -11.29 10.25 2.32
C GLY A 516 -11.04 10.36 3.82
N LEU A 517 -9.86 9.94 4.28
CA LEU A 517 -9.45 10.05 5.68
C LEU A 517 -9.23 11.50 6.09
N VAL A 518 -8.61 12.32 5.24
CA VAL A 518 -8.44 13.76 5.50
C VAL A 518 -9.80 14.46 5.67
N MET A 519 -10.78 14.14 4.82
CA MET A 519 -12.14 14.68 4.94
C MET A 519 -12.83 14.19 6.23
N LYS A 520 -12.71 12.90 6.54
CA LYS A 520 -13.26 12.33 7.78
C LYS A 520 -12.65 12.93 9.04
N GLN A 521 -11.33 13.14 9.04
CA GLN A 521 -10.63 13.83 10.11
C GLN A 521 -11.14 15.26 10.24
N ARG A 522 -11.32 15.99 9.13
CA ARG A 522 -11.82 17.37 9.12
C ARG A 522 -13.24 17.50 9.68
N GLU A 523 -14.11 16.53 9.42
CA GLU A 523 -15.48 16.47 9.92
C GLU A 523 -15.59 16.10 11.41
N HIS A 524 -14.48 15.66 12.03
CA HIS A 524 -14.47 15.24 13.42
C HIS A 524 -14.82 16.39 14.37
N THR A 525 -15.64 16.06 15.38
CA THR A 525 -16.00 16.95 16.49
C THR A 525 -15.57 16.29 17.79
N GLU A 526 -14.87 17.03 18.65
CA GLU A 526 -14.38 16.51 19.93
C GLU A 526 -15.52 15.88 20.75
N GLY A 527 -15.31 14.65 21.22
CA GLY A 527 -16.30 13.89 21.98
C GLY A 527 -17.20 12.95 21.17
N ASN A 528 -17.17 13.01 19.83
CA ASN A 528 -17.85 12.06 18.96
C ASN A 528 -16.85 11.08 18.33
N GLY A 529 -17.22 9.79 18.26
CA GLY A 529 -16.44 8.80 17.50
C GLY A 529 -16.59 8.99 15.99
N PHE A 530 -15.64 8.44 15.21
CA PHE A 530 -15.76 8.43 13.76
C PHE A 530 -16.89 7.50 13.30
N CYS A 531 -17.84 8.06 12.53
CA CYS A 531 -18.94 7.29 11.96
C CYS A 531 -18.67 6.94 10.49
N TRP A 532 -18.69 5.65 10.21
CA TRP A 532 -18.59 5.07 8.87
C TRP A 532 -20.00 4.65 8.42
N ASN A 533 -20.46 5.23 7.32
CA ASN A 533 -21.82 4.99 6.84
C ASN A 533 -21.82 3.85 5.82
N ARG A 534 -22.31 2.68 6.22
CA ARG A 534 -22.64 1.59 5.29
C ARG A 534 -23.62 2.07 4.24
N ARG A 535 -23.49 1.57 3.01
CA ARG A 535 -24.34 1.94 1.86
C ARG A 535 -24.37 3.44 1.57
N SER A 536 -23.33 4.19 1.94
CA SER A 536 -23.17 5.60 1.55
C SER A 536 -22.92 5.77 0.04
N GLY A 537 -22.57 4.68 -0.65
CA GLY A 537 -22.15 4.71 -2.05
C GLY A 537 -20.72 5.20 -2.24
N ILE A 538 -19.95 5.40 -1.15
CA ILE A 538 -18.54 5.77 -1.21
C ILE A 538 -17.71 4.51 -1.04
N VAL A 539 -16.77 4.28 -1.96
CA VAL A 539 -15.77 3.21 -1.89
C VAL A 539 -14.39 3.85 -2.04
N TYR A 540 -13.48 3.48 -1.14
CA TYR A 540 -12.13 4.03 -1.12
C TYR A 540 -11.23 3.30 -2.10
N THR A 541 -10.30 4.00 -2.73
CA THR A 541 -9.34 3.41 -3.66
C THR A 541 -7.93 3.56 -3.16
N VAL A 542 -7.14 2.51 -3.29
CA VAL A 542 -5.71 2.47 -2.95
C VAL A 542 -4.89 2.00 -4.15
N SER A 543 -3.64 2.42 -4.16
CA SER A 543 -2.61 2.03 -5.12
C SER A 543 -1.69 0.93 -4.59
N SER A 544 -1.63 0.73 -3.28
CA SER A 544 -0.75 -0.26 -2.64
C SER A 544 -1.30 -0.80 -1.32
N TRP A 545 -0.78 -1.95 -0.89
CA TRP A 545 -1.05 -2.52 0.43
C TRP A 545 -0.49 -1.68 1.58
N ALA A 546 0.48 -0.78 1.32
CA ALA A 546 1.02 0.13 2.33
C ALA A 546 -0.05 1.10 2.86
N GLU A 547 -0.96 1.55 2.00
CA GLU A 547 -2.09 2.41 2.40
C GLU A 547 -3.07 1.67 3.31
N ILE A 548 -3.40 0.42 2.97
CA ILE A 548 -4.28 -0.45 3.77
C ILE A 548 -3.64 -0.75 5.12
N HIS A 549 -2.34 -1.08 5.11
CA HIS A 549 -1.56 -1.32 6.31
C HIS A 549 -1.56 -0.09 7.23
N SER A 550 -1.27 1.09 6.69
CA SER A 550 -1.23 2.33 7.47
C SER A 550 -2.59 2.72 8.06
N LEU A 551 -3.68 2.48 7.32
CA LEU A 551 -5.04 2.68 7.84
C LEU A 551 -5.34 1.79 9.05
N ILE A 552 -5.05 0.49 8.94
CA ILE A 552 -5.54 -0.51 9.90
C ILE A 552 -4.56 -0.68 11.06
N VAL A 553 -3.30 -0.97 10.73
CA VAL A 553 -2.23 -1.30 11.68
C VAL A 553 -1.55 -0.02 12.16
N GLY A 554 -1.28 0.90 11.25
CA GLY A 554 -0.48 2.12 11.47
C GLY A 554 0.88 2.08 10.78
N SER A 555 1.47 3.25 10.59
CA SER A 555 2.75 3.47 9.92
C SER A 555 3.97 3.00 10.69
#